data_AF-A0A813Y4F7-F1
#
_entry.id   AF-A0A813Y4F7-F1
#
_cell.length_a   1.000
_cell.length_b   1.000
_cell.length_c   1.000
_cell.angle_alpha   90.00
_cell.angle_beta   90.00
_cell.angle_gamma   90.00
#
_symmetry.space_group_name_H-M   'P 1'
#
loop_
_entity.id
_entity.type
_entity.pdbx_description
1 polymer ?
#
loop_
_entity_poly.entity_id
_entity_poly.type
_entity_poly.pdbx_seq_one_letter_code
_entity_poly.pdbx_strand_id
1 'polypeptide(L)'
;MSNSEGIPIRRLVINDPKDMPLHYGETPGGSIYSTTPGGTRIYYDRTFLLSRRDSPLTRSPPSKLPYIPEVTLIPDPSKGDSSGSNSTNQDETSEQQKSPLTKKEFIYEIYFVFLSFIRLLLIKILPIWDWTTIYTSACFVNNPFFNNSLELSECDKCINTTGVLRESNVTFFNFTKTVYLKHLPVIVDDATQTWTATRKLNLKKLFKLYVEDPILSEHDLCRFESNIRLYNQPGGADRLFNDYLSNTRRPFMAQWNNCKRETLKVLRSYYSKPYFLPASVGQTLMGNWFFVSFGLHKETEPLQKIPLGENWVWIAQLQGAGRIELRPKYPCENLCKIIDAIELNHGDLSTYLNLFIHIYTMHFTSH
;
A
#
# COMPACT_ATOMS: atom_id res chain seq x y z
N MET A 1 -37.49 -12.36 14.21
CA MET A 1 -37.00 -13.13 13.04
C MET A 1 -36.79 -12.15 11.91
N SER A 2 -35.53 -11.83 11.58
CA SER A 2 -35.18 -10.97 10.45
C SER A 2 -34.53 -11.87 9.40
N ASN A 3 -35.21 -12.07 8.27
CA ASN A 3 -34.66 -12.81 7.14
C ASN A 3 -33.60 -11.94 6.47
N SER A 4 -32.37 -12.46 6.43
CA SER A 4 -31.29 -11.94 5.60
C SER A 4 -31.66 -12.16 4.13
N GLU A 5 -32.26 -11.18 3.46
CA GLU A 5 -32.35 -11.21 2.00
C GLU A 5 -30.94 -11.14 1.40
N GLY A 6 -30.59 -12.16 0.61
CA GLY A 6 -29.31 -12.22 -0.08
C GLY A 6 -29.16 -11.06 -1.07
N ILE A 7 -27.96 -10.49 -1.12
CA ILE A 7 -27.60 -9.43 -2.07
C ILE A 7 -27.93 -9.92 -3.49
N PRO A 8 -28.72 -9.19 -4.28
CA PRO A 8 -29.07 -9.60 -5.63
C PRO A 8 -27.81 -9.61 -6.51
N ILE A 9 -27.34 -10.80 -6.87
CA ILE A 9 -26.20 -10.98 -7.76
C ILE A 9 -26.67 -10.70 -9.18
N ARG A 10 -26.20 -9.59 -9.76
CA ARG A 10 -26.50 -9.22 -11.14
C ARG A 10 -25.70 -10.12 -12.08
N ARG A 11 -26.41 -10.96 -12.85
CA ARG A 11 -25.83 -11.85 -13.87
C ARG A 11 -25.35 -11.00 -15.05
N LEU A 12 -24.04 -10.91 -15.26
CA LEU A 12 -23.45 -10.20 -16.40
C LEU A 12 -22.83 -11.24 -17.34
N VAL A 13 -23.33 -11.32 -18.57
CA VAL A 13 -22.72 -12.07 -19.67
C VAL A 13 -21.84 -11.08 -20.44
N ILE A 14 -20.53 -11.31 -20.45
CA ILE A 14 -19.56 -10.41 -21.09
C ILE A 14 -19.31 -10.94 -22.51
N ASN A 15 -19.74 -10.18 -23.52
CA ASN A 15 -19.52 -10.52 -24.93
C ASN A 15 -18.36 -9.71 -25.54
N ASP A 16 -18.06 -8.51 -25.00
CA ASP A 16 -16.98 -7.63 -25.42
C ASP A 16 -16.09 -7.24 -24.21
N PRO A 17 -14.76 -7.12 -24.37
CA PRO A 17 -13.84 -6.64 -23.33
C PRO A 17 -14.23 -5.32 -22.65
N LYS A 18 -15.00 -4.45 -23.31
CA LYS A 18 -15.48 -3.17 -22.75
C LYS A 18 -16.58 -3.34 -21.70
N ASP A 19 -17.24 -4.50 -21.66
CA ASP A 19 -18.30 -4.82 -20.69
C ASP A 19 -17.73 -5.31 -19.34
N MET A 20 -16.39 -5.32 -19.20
CA MET A 20 -15.71 -5.78 -17.99
C MET A 20 -15.72 -4.70 -16.88
N PRO A 21 -16.18 -5.01 -15.65
CA PRO A 21 -16.23 -4.05 -14.56
C PRO A 21 -14.84 -3.61 -14.07
N LEU A 22 -14.75 -2.36 -13.61
CA LEU A 22 -13.50 -1.69 -13.20
C LEU A 22 -12.80 -2.35 -11.98
N HIS A 23 -13.57 -2.99 -11.10
CA HIS A 23 -13.10 -3.67 -9.89
C HIS A 23 -13.11 -5.20 -10.08
N TYR A 24 -12.22 -5.70 -10.94
CA TYR A 24 -12.10 -7.11 -11.26
C TYR A 24 -11.03 -7.79 -10.37
N GLY A 25 -11.39 -8.91 -9.72
CA GLY A 25 -10.48 -9.70 -8.87
C GLY A 25 -10.67 -9.54 -7.36
N GLU A 26 -11.61 -8.71 -6.92
CA GLU A 26 -12.03 -8.66 -5.52
C GLU A 26 -13.18 -9.66 -5.30
N THR A 27 -12.94 -10.69 -4.49
CA THR A 27 -14.00 -11.60 -4.03
C THR A 27 -14.85 -10.90 -2.97
N PRO A 28 -16.17 -11.17 -2.93
CA PRO A 28 -16.70 -12.52 -2.74
C PRO A 28 -17.75 -12.91 -3.79
N GLY A 29 -17.48 -13.96 -4.57
CA GLY A 29 -18.45 -14.57 -5.48
C GLY A 29 -18.15 -14.48 -6.99
N GLY A 30 -16.98 -13.97 -7.41
CA GLY A 30 -16.61 -13.78 -8.82
C GLY A 30 -15.43 -14.64 -9.31
N SER A 31 -15.57 -15.14 -10.54
CA SER A 31 -14.64 -15.80 -11.50
C SER A 31 -13.11 -15.82 -11.25
N ILE A 32 -12.47 -16.94 -11.63
CA ILE A 32 -11.01 -17.21 -11.57
C ILE A 32 -10.34 -16.90 -12.92
N TYR A 33 -9.13 -16.31 -12.88
CA TYR A 33 -8.30 -16.07 -14.06
C TYR A 33 -7.21 -17.14 -14.24
N SER A 34 -6.84 -17.44 -15.49
CA SER A 34 -5.58 -18.12 -15.84
C SER A 34 -4.91 -17.45 -17.05
N THR A 35 -3.58 -17.42 -17.04
CA THR A 35 -2.76 -16.94 -18.15
C THR A 35 -2.07 -18.11 -18.83
N THR A 36 -2.20 -18.20 -20.16
CA THR A 36 -1.44 -19.17 -20.94
C THR A 36 0.02 -18.73 -21.10
N PRO A 37 0.97 -19.65 -21.37
CA PRO A 37 2.40 -19.32 -21.54
C PRO A 37 2.70 -18.29 -22.64
N GLY A 38 1.76 -18.05 -23.58
CA GLY A 38 1.86 -17.03 -24.62
C GLY A 38 1.31 -15.65 -24.23
N GLY A 39 0.94 -15.42 -22.97
CA GLY A 39 0.47 -14.12 -22.47
C GLY A 39 -1.02 -13.81 -22.73
N THR A 40 -1.74 -14.67 -23.44
CA THR A 40 -3.18 -14.52 -23.63
C THR A 40 -3.91 -14.83 -22.32
N ARG A 41 -4.65 -13.84 -21.81
CA ARG A 41 -5.48 -13.95 -20.62
C ARG A 41 -6.80 -14.63 -21.00
N ILE A 42 -7.10 -15.76 -20.37
CA ILE A 42 -8.36 -16.48 -20.58
C ILE A 42 -9.25 -16.26 -19.36
N TYR A 43 -10.47 -15.78 -19.61
CA TYR A 43 -11.49 -15.59 -18.59
C TYR A 43 -12.30 -16.87 -18.44
N TYR A 44 -12.37 -17.40 -17.21
CA TYR A 44 -13.25 -18.53 -16.90
C TYR A 44 -14.34 -18.07 -15.95
N ASP A 45 -15.58 -18.08 -16.42
CA ASP A 45 -16.72 -17.85 -15.55
C ASP A 45 -16.98 -19.11 -14.68
N ARG A 46 -17.78 -18.94 -13.61
CA ARG A 46 -18.10 -20.03 -12.69
C ARG A 46 -18.79 -21.19 -13.41
N THR A 47 -19.66 -20.92 -14.38
CA THR A 47 -20.41 -21.99 -15.05
C THR A 47 -19.54 -22.80 -15.99
N PHE A 48 -18.62 -22.15 -16.73
CA PHE A 48 -17.61 -22.83 -17.51
C PHE A 48 -16.76 -23.74 -16.62
N LEU A 49 -16.22 -23.24 -15.50
CA LEU A 49 -15.41 -24.06 -14.60
C LEU A 49 -16.18 -25.26 -14.02
N LEU A 50 -17.43 -25.04 -13.60
CA LEU A 50 -18.28 -26.13 -13.10
C LEU A 50 -18.60 -27.15 -14.19
N SER A 51 -18.79 -26.72 -15.44
CA SER A 51 -19.03 -27.63 -16.58
C SER A 51 -17.81 -28.49 -16.94
N ARG A 52 -16.58 -28.03 -16.61
CA ARG A 52 -15.35 -28.79 -16.86
C ARG A 52 -15.11 -29.91 -15.86
N ARG A 53 -15.81 -29.91 -14.72
CA ARG A 53 -15.74 -31.01 -13.74
C ARG A 53 -16.09 -32.36 -14.35
N ASP A 54 -17.04 -32.36 -15.28
CA ASP A 54 -17.58 -33.58 -15.88
C ASP A 54 -16.81 -34.01 -17.15
N SER A 55 -15.71 -33.31 -17.48
CA SER A 55 -14.84 -33.63 -18.61
C SER A 55 -14.13 -34.99 -18.44
N PRO A 56 -13.91 -35.77 -19.51
CA PRO A 56 -13.12 -37.00 -19.40
C PRO A 56 -11.67 -36.75 -18.92
N LEU A 57 -11.11 -35.55 -19.19
CA LEU A 57 -9.75 -35.19 -18.75
C LEU A 57 -9.61 -35.01 -17.23
N THR A 58 -10.68 -34.65 -16.52
CA THR A 58 -10.64 -34.47 -15.05
C THR A 58 -10.74 -35.81 -14.31
N ARG A 59 -11.03 -36.91 -15.02
CA ARG A 59 -11.07 -38.26 -14.46
C ARG A 59 -9.72 -38.98 -14.45
N SER A 60 -8.69 -38.36 -15.03
CA SER A 60 -7.31 -38.84 -14.99
C SER A 60 -6.42 -37.88 -14.20
N PRO A 61 -5.46 -38.37 -13.41
CA PRO A 61 -4.48 -37.50 -12.74
C PRO A 61 -3.69 -36.66 -13.76
N PRO A 62 -3.29 -35.42 -13.41
CA PRO A 62 -2.54 -34.55 -14.32
C PRO A 62 -1.23 -35.21 -14.74
N SER A 63 -0.99 -35.32 -16.05
CA SER A 63 0.28 -35.81 -16.56
C SER A 63 1.38 -34.77 -16.33
N LYS A 64 2.56 -35.21 -15.85
CA LYS A 64 3.74 -34.39 -15.55
C LYS A 64 3.65 -33.48 -14.30
N LEU A 65 2.90 -33.87 -13.28
CA LEU A 65 2.98 -33.20 -11.99
C LEU A 65 4.36 -33.50 -11.34
N PRO A 66 5.11 -32.50 -10.83
CA PRO A 66 6.38 -32.76 -10.14
C PRO A 66 6.16 -33.64 -8.92
N TYR A 67 7.03 -34.64 -8.72
CA TYR A 67 6.98 -35.51 -7.55
C TYR A 67 7.40 -34.72 -6.31
N ILE A 68 6.43 -34.48 -5.43
CA ILE A 68 6.65 -33.85 -4.13
C ILE A 68 6.34 -34.93 -3.09
N PRO A 69 7.33 -35.37 -2.29
CA PRO A 69 7.12 -36.34 -1.22
C PRO A 69 5.95 -35.91 -0.33
N GLU A 70 5.09 -36.86 0.05
CA GLU A 70 3.87 -36.68 0.86
C GLU A 70 2.69 -35.93 0.20
N VAL A 71 2.92 -35.21 -0.91
CA VAL A 71 1.88 -34.37 -1.54
C VAL A 71 1.33 -35.00 -2.83
N THR A 72 2.19 -35.62 -3.64
CA THR A 72 1.77 -36.25 -4.92
C THR A 72 1.78 -37.77 -4.80
N LEU A 73 0.61 -38.41 -4.91
CA LEU A 73 0.43 -39.87 -4.85
C LEU A 73 0.82 -40.58 -6.16
N ILE A 74 1.87 -40.13 -6.85
CA ILE A 74 2.34 -40.75 -8.09
C ILE A 74 3.50 -41.71 -7.73
N PRO A 75 3.50 -42.97 -8.20
CA PRO A 75 4.63 -43.86 -8.02
C PRO A 75 5.89 -43.26 -8.67
N ASP A 76 7.01 -43.37 -7.97
CA ASP A 76 8.31 -42.87 -8.42
C ASP A 76 8.69 -43.54 -9.77
N PRO A 77 8.94 -42.78 -10.85
CA PRO A 77 9.29 -43.34 -12.16
C PRO A 77 10.66 -44.04 -12.19
N SER A 78 11.39 -44.11 -11.07
CA SER A 78 12.68 -44.81 -10.94
C SER A 78 12.59 -46.32 -10.64
N LYS A 79 11.39 -46.92 -10.60
CA LYS A 79 11.22 -48.39 -10.50
C LYS A 79 10.32 -48.91 -11.63
N GLY A 80 10.95 -49.56 -12.61
CA GLY A 80 10.28 -50.13 -13.78
C GLY A 80 9.39 -51.33 -13.47
N ASP A 81 8.30 -51.43 -14.24
CA ASP A 81 7.34 -52.53 -14.29
C ASP A 81 7.95 -53.82 -14.86
N SER A 82 7.39 -54.96 -14.46
CA SER A 82 7.46 -56.18 -15.26
C SER A 82 6.15 -56.98 -15.19
N SER A 83 5.48 -57.05 -16.37
CA SER A 83 4.67 -58.16 -16.91
C SER A 83 3.32 -58.46 -16.24
N GLY A 84 2.19 -58.64 -16.94
CA GLY A 84 1.88 -58.74 -18.36
C GLY A 84 0.48 -59.36 -18.53
N SER A 85 -0.24 -58.98 -19.61
CA SER A 85 -1.26 -59.73 -20.41
C SER A 85 -2.29 -60.63 -19.68
N ASN A 86 -3.60 -60.70 -19.99
CA ASN A 86 -4.30 -60.52 -21.26
C ASN A 86 -5.84 -60.61 -21.02
N SER A 87 -6.58 -59.84 -21.82
CA SER A 87 -7.81 -60.19 -22.55
C SER A 87 -9.14 -60.53 -21.86
N THR A 88 -10.16 -59.85 -22.43
CA THR A 88 -11.51 -60.30 -22.84
C THR A 88 -12.70 -59.98 -21.93
N ASN A 89 -13.54 -59.07 -22.42
CA ASN A 89 -14.91 -58.82 -21.99
C ASN A 89 -15.86 -59.88 -22.58
N GLN A 90 -16.69 -60.48 -21.74
CA GLN A 90 -18.06 -60.89 -22.07
C GLN A 90 -18.98 -60.54 -20.89
N ASP A 91 -20.20 -60.17 -21.25
CA ASP A 91 -21.16 -59.40 -20.47
C ASP A 91 -21.61 -59.97 -19.11
N GLU A 92 -21.90 -58.99 -18.27
CA GLU A 92 -22.81 -58.92 -17.12
C GLU A 92 -23.74 -60.11 -16.87
N THR A 93 -23.69 -60.63 -15.65
CA THR A 93 -24.84 -60.51 -14.72
C THR A 93 -24.39 -60.84 -13.30
N SER A 94 -24.41 -59.85 -12.40
CA SER A 94 -24.93 -59.93 -11.02
C SER A 94 -24.33 -58.84 -10.10
N GLU A 95 -25.26 -58.07 -9.53
CA GLU A 95 -25.22 -57.38 -8.22
C GLU A 95 -23.94 -56.63 -7.79
N GLN A 96 -24.05 -55.29 -7.82
CA GLN A 96 -23.13 -54.38 -7.14
C GLN A 96 -23.11 -54.64 -5.63
N GLN A 97 -22.06 -55.29 -5.15
CA GLN A 97 -21.63 -55.24 -3.76
C GLN A 97 -20.47 -54.25 -3.64
N LYS A 98 -20.72 -53.13 -2.94
CA LYS A 98 -19.79 -52.01 -2.74
C LYS A 98 -18.55 -52.50 -1.98
N SER A 99 -17.37 -52.45 -2.62
CA SER A 99 -16.07 -52.80 -2.02
C SER A 99 -15.72 -51.86 -0.85
N PRO A 100 -15.02 -52.35 0.19
CA PRO A 100 -14.76 -51.59 1.41
C PRO A 100 -13.78 -50.43 1.18
N LEU A 101 -14.19 -49.25 1.63
CA LEU A 101 -13.43 -47.99 1.62
C LEU A 101 -12.07 -48.17 2.29
N THR A 102 -11.00 -47.74 1.64
CA THR A 102 -9.64 -47.96 2.16
C THR A 102 -9.39 -47.09 3.40
N LYS A 103 -8.72 -47.63 4.44
CA LYS A 103 -8.49 -46.94 5.73
C LYS A 103 -7.96 -45.51 5.61
N LYS A 104 -7.21 -45.19 4.55
CA LYS A 104 -6.70 -43.84 4.27
C LYS A 104 -7.82 -42.85 3.92
N GLU A 105 -8.76 -43.24 3.06
CA GLU A 105 -9.89 -42.40 2.64
C GLU A 105 -10.80 -42.06 3.82
N PHE A 106 -11.02 -43.02 4.72
CA PHE A 106 -11.79 -42.80 5.95
C PHE A 106 -11.13 -41.80 6.92
N ILE A 107 -9.79 -41.82 7.04
CA ILE A 107 -9.04 -40.85 7.86
C ILE A 107 -9.16 -39.44 7.28
N TYR A 108 -9.10 -39.30 5.95
CA TYR A 108 -9.25 -38.00 5.28
C TYR A 108 -10.65 -37.40 5.46
N GLU A 109 -11.70 -38.22 5.39
CA GLU A 109 -13.08 -37.77 5.64
C GLU A 109 -13.26 -37.28 7.08
N ILE A 110 -12.74 -38.03 8.07
CA ILE A 110 -12.78 -37.62 9.48
C ILE A 110 -12.00 -36.31 9.69
N TYR A 111 -10.83 -36.19 9.08
CA TYR A 111 -10.02 -34.98 9.13
C TYR A 111 -10.75 -33.76 8.55
N PHE A 112 -11.44 -33.92 7.42
CA PHE A 112 -12.20 -32.84 6.79
C PHE A 112 -13.41 -32.41 7.63
N VAL A 113 -14.12 -33.36 8.22
CA VAL A 113 -15.21 -33.10 9.17
C VAL A 113 -14.69 -32.35 10.39
N PHE A 114 -13.56 -32.80 10.97
CA PHE A 114 -12.93 -32.14 12.11
C PHE A 114 -12.50 -30.71 11.80
N LEU A 115 -11.84 -30.46 10.66
CA LEU A 115 -11.51 -29.11 10.20
C LEU A 115 -12.75 -28.23 10.00
N SER A 116 -13.84 -28.81 9.50
CA SER A 116 -15.11 -28.09 9.31
C SER A 116 -15.71 -27.64 10.65
N PHE A 117 -15.66 -28.50 11.68
CA PHE A 117 -16.06 -28.13 13.03
C PHE A 117 -15.17 -27.06 13.65
N ILE A 118 -13.84 -27.16 13.50
CA ILE A 118 -12.91 -26.12 13.94
C ILE A 118 -13.22 -24.78 13.28
N ARG A 119 -13.49 -24.79 11.97
CA ARG A 119 -13.82 -23.57 11.23
C ARG A 119 -15.12 -22.94 11.73
N LEU A 120 -16.16 -23.74 11.98
CA LEU A 120 -17.43 -23.25 12.56
C LEU A 120 -17.23 -22.68 13.96
N LEU A 121 -16.40 -23.32 14.78
CA LEU A 121 -16.01 -22.82 16.10
C LEU A 121 -15.30 -21.46 16.00
N LEU A 122 -14.29 -21.35 15.12
CA LEU A 122 -13.56 -20.09 14.89
C LEU A 122 -14.49 -18.96 14.44
N ILE A 123 -15.47 -19.25 13.55
CA ILE A 123 -16.47 -18.26 13.11
C ILE A 123 -17.32 -17.77 14.29
N LYS A 124 -17.66 -18.67 15.23
CA LYS A 124 -18.41 -18.30 16.44
C LYS A 124 -17.56 -17.53 17.47
N ILE A 125 -16.24 -17.72 17.46
CA ILE A 125 -15.30 -16.99 18.32
C ILE A 125 -14.98 -15.59 17.78
N LEU A 126 -15.06 -15.37 16.46
CA LEU A 126 -14.82 -14.06 15.84
C LEU A 126 -15.50 -12.87 16.55
N PRO A 127 -16.80 -12.91 16.91
CA PRO A 127 -17.47 -11.79 17.59
C PRO A 127 -17.20 -11.71 19.11
N ILE A 128 -16.58 -12.72 19.72
CA ILE A 128 -16.35 -12.79 21.17
C ILE A 128 -15.05 -12.07 21.56
N TRP A 129 -14.10 -11.98 20.63
CA TRP A 129 -12.79 -11.37 20.85
C TRP A 129 -12.61 -10.12 19.98
N ASP A 130 -12.00 -9.08 20.54
CA ASP A 130 -11.64 -7.89 19.76
C ASP A 130 -10.38 -8.16 18.93
N TRP A 131 -10.58 -8.60 17.69
CA TRP A 131 -9.52 -8.83 16.72
C TRP A 131 -8.89 -7.54 16.19
N THR A 132 -9.48 -6.37 16.49
CA THR A 132 -9.01 -5.08 15.97
C THR A 132 -7.55 -4.87 16.34
N THR A 133 -7.15 -5.16 17.57
CA THR A 133 -5.76 -4.99 18.03
C THR A 133 -4.77 -5.82 17.21
N ILE A 134 -5.07 -7.09 16.97
CA ILE A 134 -4.22 -7.99 16.17
C ILE A 134 -4.23 -7.55 14.69
N TYR A 135 -5.40 -7.22 14.15
CA TYR A 135 -5.56 -6.73 12.78
C TYR A 135 -4.80 -5.42 12.53
N THR A 136 -4.78 -4.52 13.52
CA THR A 136 -4.06 -3.24 13.44
C THR A 136 -2.59 -3.34 13.84
N SER A 137 -2.16 -4.48 14.39
CA SER A 137 -0.76 -4.68 14.76
C SER A 137 0.12 -4.66 13.50
N ALA A 138 1.24 -3.95 13.59
CA ALA A 138 2.18 -3.84 12.45
C ALA A 138 2.81 -5.20 12.10
N CYS A 139 2.94 -6.09 13.09
CA CYS A 139 3.52 -7.41 12.90
C CYS A 139 2.98 -8.41 13.93
N PHE A 140 2.33 -9.49 13.47
CA PHE A 140 1.89 -10.61 14.33
C PHE A 140 3.04 -11.60 14.63
N VAL A 141 3.98 -11.74 13.69
CA VAL A 141 5.18 -12.59 13.83
C VAL A 141 6.40 -11.74 13.57
N ASN A 142 7.20 -11.51 14.61
CA ASN A 142 8.44 -10.74 14.48
C ASN A 142 9.39 -11.39 13.47
N ASN A 143 9.87 -10.61 12.51
CA ASN A 143 10.88 -11.06 11.57
C ASN A 143 12.28 -10.91 12.21
N PRO A 144 12.98 -12.01 12.56
CA PRO A 144 14.29 -11.94 13.19
C PRO A 144 15.39 -11.39 12.27
N PHE A 145 15.14 -11.32 10.96
CA PHE A 145 16.05 -10.74 9.98
C PHE A 145 15.78 -9.25 9.72
N PHE A 146 14.72 -8.68 10.31
CA PHE A 146 14.42 -7.27 10.14
C PHE A 146 15.24 -6.45 11.15
N ASN A 147 16.30 -5.81 10.66
CA ASN A 147 17.05 -4.83 11.41
C ASN A 147 16.72 -3.44 10.85
N ASN A 148 16.26 -2.53 11.71
CA ASN A 148 16.00 -1.14 11.33
C ASN A 148 17.28 -0.30 11.19
N SER A 149 18.43 -0.85 11.58
CA SER A 149 19.70 -0.15 11.60
C SER A 149 20.36 -0.21 10.23
N LEU A 150 20.78 0.96 9.73
CA LEU A 150 21.46 1.09 8.46
C LEU A 150 22.88 0.50 8.53
N GLU A 151 23.19 -0.45 7.65
CA GLU A 151 24.54 -1.03 7.57
C GLU A 151 25.43 -0.29 6.57
N LEU A 152 26.75 -0.34 6.79
CA LEU A 152 27.72 0.35 5.94
C LEU A 152 27.72 -0.17 4.49
N SER A 153 27.46 -1.46 4.30
CA SER A 153 27.34 -2.11 2.98
C SER A 153 26.16 -1.58 2.15
N GLU A 154 25.14 -1.02 2.79
CA GLU A 154 23.95 -0.50 2.10
C GLU A 154 24.17 0.91 1.55
N CYS A 155 25.25 1.59 1.94
CA CYS A 155 25.57 2.95 1.49
C CYS A 155 25.95 3.04 0.00
N ASP A 156 26.33 1.92 -0.64
CA ASP A 156 26.71 1.89 -2.07
C ASP A 156 25.64 2.47 -3.00
N LYS A 157 24.37 2.41 -2.55
CA LYS A 157 23.20 2.90 -3.28
C LYS A 157 23.18 4.42 -3.45
N CYS A 158 23.85 5.20 -2.58
CA CYS A 158 23.86 6.67 -2.67
C CYS A 158 25.14 7.28 -3.25
N ILE A 159 26.20 6.49 -3.47
CA ILE A 159 27.51 6.99 -3.94
C ILE A 159 27.42 7.68 -5.31
N ASN A 160 26.68 7.08 -6.24
CA ASN A 160 26.57 7.57 -7.62
C ASN A 160 25.38 8.52 -7.85
N THR A 161 24.59 8.78 -6.81
CA THR A 161 23.41 9.65 -6.92
C THR A 161 23.84 11.10 -6.81
N THR A 162 23.86 11.80 -7.93
CA THR A 162 24.34 13.20 -8.01
C THR A 162 23.20 14.21 -8.13
N GLY A 163 21.95 13.78 -8.26
CA GLY A 163 20.82 14.70 -8.42
C GLY A 163 19.46 14.03 -8.31
N VAL A 164 18.43 14.84 -8.55
CA VAL A 164 17.03 14.45 -8.52
C VAL A 164 16.49 14.39 -9.93
N LEU A 165 15.81 13.31 -10.27
CA LEU A 165 15.18 13.16 -11.58
C LEU A 165 13.82 13.88 -11.57
N ARG A 166 13.56 14.74 -12.56
CA ARG A 166 12.24 15.32 -12.77
C ARG A 166 11.55 14.58 -13.91
N GLU A 167 10.37 14.03 -13.64
CA GLU A 167 9.55 13.31 -14.62
C GLU A 167 8.11 13.81 -14.61
N SER A 168 7.40 13.54 -15.70
CA SER A 168 5.97 13.82 -15.89
C SER A 168 5.29 12.57 -16.44
N ASN A 169 4.01 12.35 -16.13
CA ASN A 169 3.21 11.21 -16.62
C ASN A 169 3.86 9.85 -16.33
N VAL A 170 4.20 9.64 -15.05
CA VAL A 170 4.99 8.50 -14.60
C VAL A 170 4.10 7.27 -14.39
N THR A 171 4.45 6.15 -15.02
CA THR A 171 3.74 4.88 -14.74
C THR A 171 4.19 4.29 -13.41
N PHE A 172 3.30 3.54 -12.75
CA PHE A 172 3.63 2.81 -11.52
C PHE A 172 4.88 1.92 -11.67
N PHE A 173 5.06 1.27 -12.84
CA PHE A 173 6.21 0.42 -13.10
C PHE A 173 7.52 1.23 -13.15
N ASN A 174 7.54 2.34 -13.89
CA ASN A 174 8.71 3.21 -13.98
C ASN A 174 9.03 3.85 -12.63
N PHE A 175 8.01 4.34 -11.93
CA PHE A 175 8.14 4.87 -10.58
C PHE A 175 8.76 3.83 -9.64
N THR A 176 8.25 2.59 -9.66
CA THR A 176 8.76 1.51 -8.82
C THR A 176 10.21 1.19 -9.12
N LYS A 177 10.54 1.07 -10.42
CA LYS A 177 11.91 0.81 -10.86
C LYS A 177 12.87 1.92 -10.46
N THR A 178 12.47 3.18 -10.55
CA THR A 178 13.35 4.32 -10.25
C THR A 178 13.49 4.56 -8.74
N VAL A 179 12.38 4.63 -8.00
CA VAL A 179 12.41 5.00 -6.58
C VAL A 179 12.72 3.79 -5.69
N TYR A 180 12.11 2.63 -5.93
CA TYR A 180 12.30 1.47 -5.04
C TYR A 180 13.53 0.65 -5.40
N LEU A 181 13.77 0.37 -6.68
CA LEU A 181 14.90 -0.49 -7.07
C LEU A 181 16.22 0.28 -7.16
N LYS A 182 16.18 1.53 -7.67
CA LYS A 182 17.39 2.35 -7.82
C LYS A 182 17.63 3.33 -6.68
N HIS A 183 16.69 3.48 -5.74
CA HIS A 183 16.80 4.40 -4.61
C HIS A 183 17.05 5.87 -5.01
N LEU A 184 16.55 6.27 -6.19
CA LEU A 184 16.73 7.62 -6.70
C LEU A 184 15.58 8.53 -6.27
N PRO A 185 15.86 9.75 -5.77
CA PRO A 185 14.83 10.75 -5.54
C PRO A 185 14.24 11.23 -6.86
N VAL A 186 12.91 11.36 -6.92
CA VAL A 186 12.18 11.78 -8.12
C VAL A 186 11.19 12.88 -7.77
N ILE A 187 11.17 13.93 -8.59
CA ILE A 187 10.13 14.96 -8.64
C ILE A 187 9.18 14.64 -9.79
N VAL A 188 7.90 14.57 -9.47
CA VAL A 188 6.81 14.42 -10.43
C VAL A 188 6.04 15.73 -10.51
N ASP A 189 6.08 16.39 -11.66
CA ASP A 189 5.54 17.75 -11.84
C ASP A 189 4.04 17.81 -12.13
N ASP A 190 3.44 16.69 -12.53
CA ASP A 190 2.01 16.58 -12.84
C ASP A 190 1.18 15.85 -11.76
N ALA A 191 1.82 15.45 -10.66
CA ALA A 191 1.23 14.62 -9.62
C ALA A 191 0.01 15.23 -8.92
N THR A 192 0.00 16.57 -8.78
CA THR A 192 -0.97 17.29 -7.94
C THR A 192 -2.04 18.04 -8.73
N GLN A 193 -2.08 17.89 -10.06
CA GLN A 193 -2.98 18.65 -10.94
C GLN A 193 -4.47 18.46 -10.60
N THR A 194 -4.85 17.28 -10.10
CA THR A 194 -6.22 16.97 -9.71
C THR A 194 -6.60 17.53 -8.34
N TRP A 195 -5.63 17.93 -7.51
CA TRP A 195 -5.87 18.30 -6.13
C TRP A 195 -6.57 19.65 -6.02
N THR A 196 -7.54 19.74 -5.12
CA THR A 196 -8.19 21.01 -4.80
C THR A 196 -7.28 21.89 -3.95
N ALA A 197 -6.39 21.29 -3.14
CA ALA A 197 -5.36 21.96 -2.35
C ALA A 197 -4.51 22.89 -3.22
N THR A 198 -3.91 22.37 -4.29
CA THR A 198 -2.99 23.11 -5.17
C THR A 198 -3.64 24.35 -5.81
N ARG A 199 -4.95 24.32 -6.04
CA ARG A 199 -5.69 25.42 -6.72
C ARG A 199 -6.37 26.39 -5.76
N LYS A 200 -6.93 25.89 -4.66
CA LYS A 200 -7.84 26.66 -3.80
C LYS A 200 -7.26 27.00 -2.44
N LEU A 201 -6.29 26.23 -1.95
CA LEU A 201 -5.70 26.43 -0.64
C LEU A 201 -4.64 27.52 -0.72
N ASN A 202 -4.71 28.47 0.20
CA ASN A 202 -3.63 29.42 0.45
C ASN A 202 -3.42 29.52 1.96
N LEU A 203 -2.32 30.15 2.39
CA LEU A 203 -1.97 30.23 3.82
C LEU A 203 -3.13 30.73 4.70
N LYS A 204 -3.80 31.80 4.26
CA LYS A 204 -4.97 32.36 4.96
C LYS A 204 -6.12 31.36 5.07
N LYS A 205 -6.48 30.67 3.99
CA LYS A 205 -7.54 29.66 3.97
C LYS A 205 -7.18 28.43 4.79
N LEU A 206 -5.91 28.02 4.78
CA LEU A 206 -5.42 26.91 5.59
C LEU A 206 -5.59 27.21 7.09
N PHE A 207 -5.16 28.39 7.54
CA PHE A 207 -5.31 28.77 8.94
C PHE A 207 -6.77 28.97 9.32
N LYS A 208 -7.57 29.57 8.43
CA LYS A 208 -9.02 29.67 8.59
C LYS A 208 -9.67 28.29 8.76
N LEU A 209 -9.22 27.30 8.01
CA LEU A 209 -9.69 25.92 8.11
C LEU A 209 -9.40 25.32 9.49
N TYR A 210 -8.19 25.51 10.05
CA TYR A 210 -7.85 25.03 11.40
C TYR A 210 -8.61 25.73 12.53
N VAL A 211 -9.03 26.98 12.33
CA VAL A 211 -9.76 27.76 13.34
C VAL A 211 -11.28 27.52 13.27
N GLU A 212 -11.85 27.37 12.07
CA GLU A 212 -13.30 27.32 11.87
C GLU A 212 -13.88 25.91 11.68
N ASP A 213 -13.08 24.95 11.19
CA ASP A 213 -13.58 23.59 11.02
C ASP A 213 -13.71 22.90 12.38
N PRO A 214 -14.91 22.43 12.77
CA PRO A 214 -15.14 21.92 14.11
C PRO A 214 -14.27 20.69 14.43
N ILE A 215 -13.95 19.87 13.41
CA ILE A 215 -13.17 18.66 13.62
C ILE A 215 -11.69 19.03 13.80
N LEU A 216 -11.17 19.93 12.97
CA LEU A 216 -9.77 20.36 13.07
C LEU A 216 -9.50 21.20 14.32
N SER A 217 -10.45 22.04 14.74
CA SER A 217 -10.30 22.89 15.92
C SER A 217 -10.44 22.12 17.24
N GLU A 218 -11.25 21.05 17.24
CA GLU A 218 -11.45 20.22 18.45
C GLU A 218 -10.28 19.28 18.71
N HIS A 219 -9.58 18.83 17.65
CA HIS A 219 -8.52 17.83 17.77
C HIS A 219 -7.13 18.48 17.78
N ASP A 220 -6.39 18.27 18.88
CA ASP A 220 -5.02 18.75 19.01
C ASP A 220 -4.06 18.18 17.95
N LEU A 221 -3.09 19.02 17.58
CA LEU A 221 -1.96 18.66 16.73
C LEU A 221 -0.98 17.76 17.49
N CYS A 222 -0.45 16.73 16.83
CA CYS A 222 0.38 15.72 17.49
C CYS A 222 1.82 16.18 17.69
N ARG A 223 2.31 17.02 16.78
CA ARG A 223 3.57 17.76 16.92
C ARG A 223 3.40 19.10 16.24
N PHE A 224 3.85 20.16 16.89
CA PHE A 224 3.88 21.53 16.35
C PHE A 224 5.22 22.15 16.72
N GLU A 225 5.88 22.77 15.74
CA GLU A 225 7.15 23.46 15.92
C GLU A 225 7.17 24.74 15.10
N SER A 226 7.65 25.83 15.69
CA SER A 226 7.87 27.11 15.04
C SER A 226 9.22 27.71 15.43
N ASN A 227 9.76 28.56 14.55
CA ASN A 227 10.94 29.37 14.87
C ASN A 227 10.65 30.40 15.99
N ILE A 228 9.38 30.75 16.22
CA ILE A 228 8.97 31.66 17.29
C ILE A 228 8.67 30.84 18.55
N ARG A 229 9.53 30.98 19.56
CA ARG A 229 9.45 30.23 20.84
C ARG A 229 8.11 30.39 21.56
N LEU A 230 7.43 31.53 21.42
CA LEU A 230 6.12 31.79 22.03
C LEU A 230 5.05 30.78 21.59
N TYR A 231 5.14 30.29 20.35
CA TYR A 231 4.19 29.34 19.77
C TYR A 231 4.54 27.88 20.05
N ASN A 232 5.72 27.57 20.61
CA ASN A 232 6.10 26.19 20.97
C ASN A 232 5.52 25.74 22.33
N GLN A 233 4.56 26.48 22.85
CA GLN A 233 3.82 26.19 24.07
C GLN A 233 2.47 25.54 23.74
N PRO A 234 1.80 24.86 24.68
CA PRO A 234 0.45 24.33 24.46
C PRO A 234 -0.52 25.41 23.95
N GLY A 235 -1.35 25.08 22.96
CA GLY A 235 -2.23 26.03 22.26
C GLY A 235 -1.48 27.10 21.45
N GLY A 236 -0.19 26.92 21.18
CA GLY A 236 0.61 27.87 20.41
C GLY A 236 0.31 27.86 18.91
N ALA A 237 -0.18 26.73 18.37
CA ALA A 237 -0.66 26.63 17.00
C ALA A 237 -1.87 27.53 16.76
N ASP A 238 -2.88 27.47 17.63
CA ASP A 238 -4.07 28.32 17.53
C ASP A 238 -3.72 29.80 17.65
N ARG A 239 -2.77 30.14 18.52
CA ARG A 239 -2.25 31.50 18.63
C ARG A 239 -1.58 31.95 17.33
N LEU A 240 -0.71 31.14 16.73
CA LEU A 240 -0.10 31.44 15.43
C LEU A 240 -1.17 31.67 14.35
N PHE A 241 -2.15 30.77 14.26
CA PHE A 241 -3.22 30.87 13.25
C PHE A 241 -4.03 32.15 13.42
N ASN A 242 -4.46 32.45 14.65
CA ASN A 242 -5.24 33.66 14.95
C ASN A 242 -4.42 34.95 14.82
N ASP A 243 -3.15 34.95 15.19
CA ASP A 243 -2.25 36.10 15.04
C ASP A 243 -2.08 36.46 13.55
N TYR A 244 -1.91 35.47 12.68
CA TYR A 244 -1.84 35.68 11.24
C TYR A 244 -3.18 36.17 10.66
N LEU A 245 -4.29 35.57 11.07
CA LEU A 245 -5.64 35.94 10.61
C LEU A 245 -6.06 37.35 11.06
N SER A 246 -5.60 37.80 12.22
CA SER A 246 -5.76 39.16 12.73
C SER A 246 -4.82 40.19 12.07
N ASN A 247 -4.10 39.79 11.02
CA ASN A 247 -3.22 40.62 10.20
C ASN A 247 -1.91 41.04 10.91
N THR A 248 -1.48 40.28 11.91
CA THR A 248 -0.17 40.44 12.55
C THR A 248 0.89 39.80 11.65
N ARG A 249 1.39 40.55 10.67
CA ARG A 249 2.29 40.06 9.59
C ARG A 249 3.75 39.86 10.04
N ARG A 250 3.96 39.18 11.16
CA ARG A 250 5.33 38.83 11.59
C ARG A 250 5.85 37.67 10.73
N PRO A 251 7.11 37.71 10.27
CA PRO A 251 7.70 36.57 9.59
C PRO A 251 7.77 35.35 10.51
N PHE A 252 7.41 34.18 10.02
CA PHE A 252 7.45 32.94 10.78
C PHE A 252 7.68 31.73 9.88
N MET A 253 8.17 30.66 10.50
CA MET A 253 8.17 29.30 9.97
C MET A 253 7.45 28.42 10.97
N ALA A 254 6.61 27.52 10.49
CA ALA A 254 5.93 26.54 11.31
C ALA A 254 5.79 25.20 10.57
N GLN A 255 5.90 24.12 11.32
CA GLN A 255 5.59 22.78 10.86
C GLN A 255 4.73 22.04 11.87
N TRP A 256 3.78 21.23 11.39
CA TRP A 256 2.95 20.42 12.28
C TRP A 256 2.47 19.13 11.65
N ASN A 257 2.14 18.18 12.53
CA ASN A 257 1.62 16.86 12.20
C ASN A 257 0.17 16.70 12.67
N ASN A 258 -0.67 16.17 11.77
CA ASN A 258 -1.98 15.66 12.12
C ASN A 258 -1.93 14.13 12.14
N CYS A 259 -2.13 13.54 13.32
CA CYS A 259 -2.13 12.08 13.50
C CYS A 259 -3.52 11.50 13.81
N LYS A 260 -4.51 12.34 14.12
CA LYS A 260 -5.89 11.90 14.41
C LYS A 260 -6.63 11.53 13.13
N ARG A 261 -7.39 10.44 13.16
CA ARG A 261 -8.03 9.87 11.97
C ARG A 261 -9.11 10.80 11.42
N GLU A 262 -9.81 11.49 12.32
CA GLU A 262 -10.88 12.44 12.09
C GLU A 262 -10.36 13.65 11.29
N THR A 263 -9.31 14.29 11.81
CA THR A 263 -8.56 15.38 11.17
C THR A 263 -8.05 14.96 9.78
N LEU A 264 -7.47 13.76 9.67
CA LEU A 264 -6.99 13.24 8.39
C LEU A 264 -8.10 12.98 7.38
N LYS A 265 -9.31 12.60 7.81
CA LYS A 265 -10.45 12.43 6.89
C LYS A 265 -10.85 13.76 6.26
N VAL A 266 -10.88 14.84 7.04
CA VAL A 266 -11.20 16.19 6.53
C VAL A 266 -10.14 16.63 5.52
N LEU A 267 -8.85 16.48 5.87
CA LEU A 267 -7.75 16.91 5.00
C LEU A 267 -7.65 16.11 3.70
N ARG A 268 -8.04 14.82 3.69
CA ARG A 268 -8.12 13.98 2.47
C ARG A 268 -9.15 14.47 1.45
N SER A 269 -10.05 15.40 1.80
CA SER A 269 -10.92 16.05 0.79
C SER A 269 -10.15 17.05 -0.09
N TYR A 270 -8.97 17.52 0.37
CA TYR A 270 -8.18 18.53 -0.32
C TYR A 270 -7.12 17.95 -1.26
N TYR A 271 -6.63 16.75 -0.98
CA TYR A 271 -5.62 16.07 -1.79
C TYR A 271 -5.90 14.57 -1.83
N SER A 272 -5.50 13.93 -2.92
CA SER A 272 -5.64 12.48 -3.09
C SER A 272 -4.28 11.79 -3.11
N LYS A 273 -4.26 10.46 -3.04
CA LYS A 273 -3.04 9.71 -3.36
C LYS A 273 -2.55 10.07 -4.77
N PRO A 274 -1.25 10.31 -4.96
CA PRO A 274 -0.66 10.44 -6.30
C PRO A 274 -0.93 9.22 -7.19
N TYR A 275 -1.17 9.45 -8.48
CA TYR A 275 -1.66 8.43 -9.42
C TYR A 275 -0.65 7.31 -9.70
N PHE A 276 0.65 7.59 -9.59
CA PHE A 276 1.73 6.64 -9.84
C PHE A 276 1.98 5.68 -8.66
N LEU A 277 1.23 5.80 -7.57
CA LEU A 277 1.37 4.94 -6.40
C LEU A 277 0.42 3.76 -6.45
N PRO A 278 0.87 2.57 -6.01
CA PRO A 278 0.06 1.37 -6.09
C PRO A 278 -1.16 1.46 -5.17
N ALA A 279 -2.23 0.76 -5.55
CA ALA A 279 -3.44 0.64 -4.73
C ALA A 279 -3.16 0.08 -3.33
N SER A 280 -2.22 -0.87 -3.23
CA SER A 280 -1.80 -1.54 -1.99
C SER A 280 -1.14 -0.62 -0.96
N VAL A 281 -0.54 0.50 -1.40
CA VAL A 281 -0.10 1.54 -0.47
C VAL A 281 -1.33 2.30 0.00
N GLY A 282 -1.73 2.01 1.24
CA GLY A 282 -2.82 2.71 1.91
C GLY A 282 -2.58 4.22 1.90
N GLN A 283 -3.65 4.99 1.71
CA GLN A 283 -3.61 6.46 1.79
C GLN A 283 -3.26 6.91 3.21
N THR A 284 -1.96 6.93 3.49
CA THR A 284 -1.36 7.67 4.60
C THR A 284 -2.01 7.32 5.95
N LEU A 285 -1.85 6.06 6.38
CA LEU A 285 -2.28 5.62 7.71
C LEU A 285 -1.46 6.26 8.85
N MET A 286 -0.41 7.02 8.54
CA MET A 286 0.61 7.45 9.53
C MET A 286 0.71 8.98 9.74
N GLY A 287 -0.31 9.74 9.32
CA GLY A 287 -0.39 11.19 9.55
C GLY A 287 0.07 12.04 8.37
N ASN A 288 -0.34 13.32 8.37
CA ASN A 288 0.10 14.30 7.37
C ASN A 288 0.85 15.43 8.05
N TRP A 289 1.81 16.00 7.32
CA TRP A 289 2.58 17.14 7.75
C TRP A 289 2.25 18.37 6.90
N PHE A 290 2.25 19.53 7.53
CA PHE A 290 2.31 20.81 6.84
C PHE A 290 3.60 21.52 7.21
N PHE A 291 4.20 22.16 6.23
CA PHE A 291 5.38 23.01 6.35
C PHE A 291 5.02 24.34 5.73
N VAL A 292 5.05 25.41 6.52
CA VAL A 292 4.66 26.74 6.06
C VAL A 292 5.67 27.77 6.53
N SER A 293 5.83 28.79 5.70
CA SER A 293 6.58 29.97 6.06
C SER A 293 5.91 31.21 5.47
N PHE A 294 6.19 32.34 6.11
CA PHE A 294 5.72 33.64 5.65
C PHE A 294 6.77 34.71 5.93
N GLY A 295 7.04 35.57 4.94
CA GLY A 295 7.93 36.73 5.08
C GLY A 295 9.40 36.41 5.31
N LEU A 296 9.83 35.17 5.07
CA LEU A 296 11.21 34.72 5.27
C LEU A 296 12.02 34.77 3.97
N HIS A 297 13.28 35.20 4.09
CA HIS A 297 14.22 35.33 2.98
C HIS A 297 15.11 34.08 2.87
N LYS A 298 15.49 33.74 1.63
CA LYS A 298 16.22 32.51 1.27
C LYS A 298 17.62 32.39 1.88
N GLU A 299 18.22 33.48 2.37
CA GLU A 299 19.63 33.51 2.76
C GLU A 299 19.86 33.52 4.28
N THR A 300 18.84 33.89 5.06
CA THR A 300 19.02 34.17 6.50
C THR A 300 18.51 33.05 7.41
N GLU A 301 17.71 32.12 6.89
CA GLU A 301 16.98 31.16 7.73
C GLU A 301 17.58 29.75 7.69
N PRO A 302 17.67 29.07 8.85
CA PRO A 302 18.23 27.73 8.93
C PRO A 302 17.29 26.69 8.34
N LEU A 303 17.86 25.67 7.72
CA LEU A 303 17.15 24.50 7.25
C LEU A 303 16.49 23.74 8.41
N GLN A 304 15.19 23.43 8.27
CA GLN A 304 14.47 22.65 9.28
C GLN A 304 14.49 21.17 8.92
N LYS A 305 14.98 20.34 9.86
CA LYS A 305 14.90 18.88 9.75
C LYS A 305 13.45 18.44 9.84
N ILE A 306 12.98 17.68 8.86
CA ILE A 306 11.64 17.09 8.93
C ILE A 306 11.72 15.82 9.79
N PRO A 307 10.91 15.70 10.86
CA PRO A 307 10.83 14.50 11.67
C PRO A 307 9.95 13.43 10.97
N LEU A 308 10.47 12.86 9.90
CA LEU A 308 9.78 11.84 9.11
C LEU A 308 9.86 10.46 9.78
N GLY A 309 8.75 9.72 9.71
CA GLY A 309 8.70 8.30 10.11
C GLY A 309 9.45 7.39 9.14
N GLU A 310 9.77 6.19 9.59
CA GLU A 310 10.52 5.20 8.83
C GLU A 310 9.75 4.80 7.55
N ASN A 311 10.47 4.57 6.45
CA ASN A 311 10.00 4.10 5.14
C ASN A 311 10.00 5.16 4.01
N TRP A 312 8.85 5.74 3.68
CA TRP A 312 8.66 6.47 2.43
C TRP A 312 7.82 7.73 2.62
N VAL A 313 8.25 8.82 1.99
CA VAL A 313 7.63 10.13 2.14
C VAL A 313 7.51 10.79 0.78
N TRP A 314 6.38 11.44 0.56
CA TRP A 314 6.19 12.36 -0.54
C TRP A 314 5.89 13.75 0.02
N ILE A 315 6.46 14.76 -0.62
CA ILE A 315 6.33 16.18 -0.24
C ILE A 315 5.79 16.91 -1.47
N ALA A 316 4.67 17.59 -1.31
CA ALA A 316 4.04 18.34 -2.38
C ALA A 316 4.13 19.85 -2.11
N GLN A 317 4.57 20.62 -3.10
CA GLN A 317 4.67 22.07 -3.00
C GLN A 317 3.35 22.71 -3.46
N LEU A 318 2.47 23.00 -2.49
CA LEU A 318 1.11 23.48 -2.77
C LEU A 318 1.02 24.96 -3.11
N GLN A 319 1.96 25.79 -2.67
CA GLN A 319 2.00 27.23 -2.94
C GLN A 319 3.45 27.75 -2.86
N GLY A 320 3.84 28.66 -3.76
CA GLY A 320 5.18 29.26 -3.77
C GLY A 320 6.25 28.27 -4.20
N ALA A 321 7.49 28.51 -3.77
CA ALA A 321 8.65 27.66 -4.04
C ALA A 321 9.29 27.22 -2.71
N GLY A 322 9.91 26.04 -2.73
CA GLY A 322 10.64 25.48 -1.60
C GLY A 322 11.97 24.91 -2.04
N ARG A 323 12.96 24.90 -1.15
CA ARG A 323 14.23 24.18 -1.34
C ARG A 323 14.28 23.01 -0.37
N ILE A 324 14.66 21.86 -0.90
CA ILE A 324 14.92 20.65 -0.12
C ILE A 324 16.41 20.35 -0.18
N GLU A 325 16.95 19.93 0.95
CA GLU A 325 18.29 19.38 1.07
C GLU A 325 18.21 17.97 1.65
N LEU A 326 18.96 17.07 1.03
CA LEU A 326 19.03 15.66 1.39
C LEU A 326 20.40 15.37 1.97
N ARG A 327 20.45 15.08 3.27
CA ARG A 327 21.69 14.70 3.97
C ARG A 327 21.73 13.21 4.24
N PRO A 328 22.80 12.49 3.92
CA PRO A 328 22.93 11.09 4.30
C PRO A 328 22.83 10.89 5.82
N LYS A 329 22.27 9.76 6.25
CA LYS A 329 22.25 9.32 7.65
C LYS A 329 23.55 8.56 7.96
N TYR A 330 23.98 8.59 9.22
CA TYR A 330 25.00 7.68 9.72
C TYR A 330 24.64 6.21 9.40
N PRO A 331 25.57 5.36 8.90
CA PRO A 331 27.01 5.60 8.73
C PRO A 331 27.43 6.16 7.34
N CYS A 332 26.49 6.49 6.45
CA CYS A 332 26.78 6.88 5.07
C CYS A 332 27.27 8.33 4.88
N GLU A 333 27.43 9.10 5.96
CA GLU A 333 27.76 10.55 5.96
C GLU A 333 29.06 10.88 5.19
N ASN A 334 30.06 10.01 5.26
CA ASN A 334 31.35 10.22 4.61
C ASN A 334 31.46 9.60 3.21
N LEU A 335 30.51 8.74 2.83
CA LEU A 335 30.52 8.02 1.54
C LEU A 335 29.63 8.68 0.51
N CYS A 336 28.47 9.19 0.95
CA CYS A 336 27.48 9.74 0.06
C CYS A 336 27.51 11.26 0.06
N LYS A 337 27.24 11.84 -1.10
CA LYS A 337 27.20 13.30 -1.27
C LYS A 337 25.89 13.86 -0.72
N ILE A 338 25.95 15.05 -0.14
CA ILE A 338 24.77 15.84 0.16
C ILE A 338 24.17 16.29 -1.18
N ILE A 339 22.87 16.07 -1.35
CA ILE A 339 22.13 16.60 -2.51
C ILE A 339 21.44 17.86 -2.03
N ASP A 340 22.07 18.99 -2.30
CA ASP A 340 21.55 20.32 -2.01
C ASP A 340 20.90 20.93 -3.26
N ALA A 341 20.15 22.01 -3.06
CA ALA A 341 19.52 22.79 -4.14
C ALA A 341 18.38 22.10 -4.92
N ILE A 342 17.62 21.22 -4.27
CA ILE A 342 16.41 20.67 -4.88
C ILE A 342 15.30 21.71 -4.78
N GLU A 343 15.02 22.41 -5.88
CA GLU A 343 13.93 23.40 -5.92
C GLU A 343 12.62 22.72 -6.32
N LEU A 344 11.60 22.91 -5.47
CA LEU A 344 10.22 22.55 -5.73
C LEU A 344 9.43 23.80 -6.08
N ASN A 345 8.82 23.77 -7.26
CA ASN A 345 7.89 24.76 -7.74
C ASN A 345 6.46 24.37 -7.39
N HIS A 346 5.55 25.33 -7.53
CA HIS A 346 4.13 25.10 -7.36
C HIS A 346 3.65 23.90 -8.20
N GLY A 347 3.01 22.94 -7.54
CA GLY A 347 2.46 21.74 -8.17
C GLY A 347 3.39 20.53 -8.16
N ASP A 348 4.69 20.72 -7.92
CA ASP A 348 5.66 19.63 -7.86
C ASP A 348 5.40 18.71 -6.66
N LEU A 349 5.59 17.42 -6.88
CA LEU A 349 5.59 16.41 -5.83
C LEU A 349 6.89 15.63 -5.86
N SER A 350 7.65 15.72 -4.78
CA SER A 350 8.88 15.00 -4.62
C SER A 350 8.70 13.76 -3.77
N THR A 351 9.38 12.68 -4.13
CA THR A 351 9.31 11.40 -3.43
C THR A 351 10.70 10.95 -2.99
N TYR A 352 10.77 10.50 -1.73
CA TYR A 352 12.02 10.14 -1.08
C TYR A 352 11.86 8.87 -0.27
N LEU A 353 12.90 8.04 -0.29
CA LEU A 353 13.02 6.89 0.60
C LEU A 353 13.77 7.32 1.86
N ASN A 354 13.10 7.33 3.01
CA ASN A 354 13.67 7.78 4.30
C ASN A 354 14.60 6.73 4.93
N LEU A 355 15.20 5.84 4.15
CA LEU A 355 16.15 4.85 4.66
C LEU A 355 17.53 5.49 4.88
N PHE A 356 18.03 6.22 3.88
CA PHE A 356 19.42 6.68 3.86
C PHE A 356 19.59 8.17 4.13
N ILE A 357 18.50 8.95 4.18
CA ILE A 357 18.57 10.41 4.04
C ILE A 357 17.70 11.11 5.09
N HIS A 358 18.25 12.14 5.73
CA HIS A 358 17.51 13.17 6.42
C HIS A 358 17.07 14.26 5.45
N ILE A 359 15.78 14.61 5.51
CA ILE A 359 15.20 15.66 4.69
C ILE A 359 15.18 16.96 5.48
N TYR A 360 15.77 17.98 4.88
CA TYR A 360 15.79 19.33 5.37
C TYR A 360 15.00 20.21 4.41
N THR A 361 14.11 21.05 4.94
CA THR A 361 13.30 21.97 4.13
C THR A 361 13.62 23.41 4.47
N MET A 362 13.59 24.23 3.44
CA MET A 362 13.53 25.67 3.54
C MET A 362 12.41 26.16 2.64
N HIS A 363 11.39 26.76 3.23
CA HIS A 363 10.31 27.39 2.49
C HIS A 363 10.54 28.89 2.47
N PHE A 364 10.59 29.49 1.29
CA PHE A 364 10.77 30.92 1.12
C PHE A 364 9.62 31.48 0.30
N THR A 365 9.23 32.71 0.57
CA THR A 365 8.27 33.41 -0.29
C THR A 365 8.97 33.71 -1.61
N SER A 366 8.48 33.16 -2.73
CA SER A 366 8.87 33.65 -4.05
C SER A 366 8.35 35.07 -4.17
N HIS A 367 9.26 36.03 -4.33
CA HIS A 367 8.89 37.36 -4.82
C HIS A 367 8.50 37.27 -6.29
#